data_AF-A0A853BN91-F1
#
_entry.id   AF-A0A853BN91-F1
#
_cell.length_a   1.000
_cell.length_b   1.000
_cell.length_c   1.000
_cell.angle_alpha   90.00
_cell.angle_beta   90.00
_cell.angle_gamma   90.00
#
_symmetry.space_group_name_H-M   'P 1'
#
loop_
_entity.id
_entity.type
_entity.pdbx_description
1 polymer ?
#
loop_
_entity_poly.entity_id
_entity_poly.type
_entity_poly.pdbx_seq_one_letter_code
_entity_poly.pdbx_strand_id
1 'polypeptide(L)'
;MQIRSSNPVLKRAVRSGRAGYGQSYQAPYGQGGPYQQGYQQPYGQPGYPQPGYPPQGYGYPQPGQAPYGQPGYGAPSAADRLTIDDVVVRSAITIGMVILTAVPTYLITVAGNPLGMGLAIIGAIGALILGLVIGFRQSTNPALILVYAALEGLFVGGLSGILELSLAASSGSAIGSLVTQAVFATLITAGAVLAVYRFRIIRVTNTFVKVVTAAALGLLVLLLVNLVAALFIPGGLGLREPSLLGLGISLIAVTLAAAMLMIEFRGIEDALNMGLPRKFSWQLAFGLTVTLVWLYIEIIRLIWIIRSLFSE
;
A
#
# COMPACT_ATOMS: atom_id res chain seq x y z
N MET A 1 6.71 -9.47 -22.01
CA MET A 1 6.36 -10.88 -21.77
C MET A 1 5.39 -11.34 -22.84
N GLN A 2 5.85 -12.15 -23.79
CA GLN A 2 4.98 -12.75 -24.81
C GLN A 2 4.20 -13.89 -24.15
N ILE A 3 2.89 -13.71 -23.98
CA ILE A 3 2.00 -14.79 -23.56
C ILE A 3 1.93 -15.77 -24.74
N ARG A 4 2.65 -16.89 -24.67
CA ARG A 4 2.44 -18.01 -25.59
C ARG A 4 1.20 -18.77 -25.13
N SER A 5 0.05 -18.35 -25.63
CA SER A 5 -1.15 -19.18 -25.63
C SER A 5 -0.99 -20.27 -26.71
N SER A 6 -1.16 -21.53 -26.32
CA SER A 6 -1.16 -22.70 -27.21
C SER A 6 -2.43 -22.84 -28.05
N ASN A 7 -3.38 -21.91 -27.91
CA ASN A 7 -4.67 -21.96 -28.58
C ASN A 7 -4.58 -21.30 -29.99
N PRO A 8 -4.86 -22.03 -31.08
CA PRO A 8 -4.76 -21.52 -32.45
C PRO A 8 -5.77 -20.40 -32.76
N VAL A 9 -6.90 -20.34 -32.04
CA VAL A 9 -7.95 -19.32 -32.22
C VAL A 9 -7.46 -17.96 -31.69
N LEU A 10 -6.79 -17.95 -30.52
CA LEU A 10 -6.24 -16.73 -29.93
C LEU A 10 -5.09 -16.15 -30.75
N LYS A 11 -4.28 -16.98 -31.42
CA LYS A 11 -3.25 -16.50 -32.37
C LYS A 11 -3.84 -15.75 -33.56
N ARG A 12 -5.01 -16.18 -34.08
CA ARG A 12 -5.68 -15.52 -35.20
C ARG A 12 -6.25 -14.17 -34.77
N ALA A 13 -6.91 -14.12 -33.62
CA ALA A 13 -7.44 -12.88 -33.05
C ALA A 13 -6.34 -11.85 -32.72
N VAL A 14 -5.18 -12.29 -32.21
CA VAL A 14 -4.06 -11.41 -31.91
C VAL A 14 -3.34 -10.94 -33.18
N ARG A 15 -3.32 -11.72 -34.26
CA ARG A 15 -2.78 -11.27 -35.56
C ARG A 15 -3.71 -10.27 -36.26
N SER A 16 -5.02 -10.48 -36.23
CA SER A 16 -5.98 -9.55 -36.84
C SER A 16 -6.06 -8.23 -36.07
N GLY A 17 -5.94 -8.25 -34.73
CA GLY A 17 -5.92 -7.03 -33.92
C GLY A 17 -4.64 -6.19 -34.01
N ARG A 18 -3.54 -6.75 -34.54
CA ARG A 18 -2.25 -6.06 -34.63
C ARG A 18 -1.94 -5.47 -36.01
N ALA A 19 -2.79 -5.73 -37.00
CA ALA A 19 -2.68 -5.19 -38.35
C ALA A 19 -3.47 -3.88 -38.57
N GLY A 20 -4.16 -3.36 -37.53
CA GLY A 20 -5.13 -2.27 -37.68
C GLY A 20 -4.66 -0.86 -37.32
N TYR A 21 -3.50 -0.66 -36.70
CA TYR A 21 -3.03 0.69 -36.35
C TYR A 21 -1.50 0.81 -36.44
N GLY A 22 -1.04 1.55 -37.44
CA GLY A 22 0.33 2.10 -37.51
C GLY A 22 1.24 1.44 -38.54
N GLN A 23 1.15 1.85 -39.80
CA GLN A 23 2.28 1.79 -40.73
C GLN A 23 2.69 3.20 -41.13
N SER A 24 3.72 3.69 -40.46
CA SER A 24 4.66 4.67 -41.01
C SER A 24 6.06 4.03 -40.97
N TYR A 25 6.90 4.47 -41.92
CA TYR A 25 8.32 4.13 -42.17
C TYR A 25 8.64 3.12 -43.29
N GLN A 26 8.99 3.73 -44.43
CA GLN A 26 10.30 3.71 -45.13
C GLN A 26 10.93 2.40 -45.63
N ALA A 27 11.40 2.51 -46.88
CA ALA A 27 12.01 1.52 -47.79
C ALA A 27 13.43 1.04 -47.38
N PRO A 28 14.06 0.10 -48.13
CA PRO A 28 14.85 0.51 -49.31
C PRO A 28 14.91 -0.51 -50.49
N TYR A 29 15.51 -0.06 -51.62
CA TYR A 29 16.23 -0.77 -52.71
C TYR A 29 15.69 -0.56 -54.15
N GLY A 30 16.61 -0.10 -55.04
CA GLY A 30 16.48 0.04 -56.51
C GLY A 30 17.01 1.40 -57.00
N GLN A 31 18.30 1.59 -57.31
CA GLN A 31 19.09 1.26 -58.51
C GLN A 31 18.79 2.15 -59.76
N GLY A 32 19.79 2.98 -60.15
CA GLY A 32 20.08 3.36 -61.55
C GLY A 32 19.76 4.81 -62.01
N GLY A 33 20.78 5.58 -62.42
CA GLY A 33 20.62 6.82 -63.24
C GLY A 33 21.70 7.91 -63.03
N PRO A 34 22.53 8.29 -64.04
CA PRO A 34 23.71 9.19 -63.88
C PRO A 34 23.47 10.67 -64.27
N TYR A 35 24.57 11.47 -64.28
CA TYR A 35 24.79 12.89 -64.73
C TYR A 35 24.22 13.99 -63.79
N GLN A 36 24.92 15.05 -63.32
CA GLN A 36 25.95 15.94 -63.89
C GLN A 36 26.87 16.61 -62.83
N GLN A 37 27.98 17.16 -63.33
CA GLN A 37 29.12 17.85 -62.70
C GLN A 37 28.80 19.24 -62.08
N GLY A 38 29.66 19.72 -61.16
CA GLY A 38 29.78 21.17 -60.94
C GLY A 38 30.48 21.71 -59.67
N TYR A 39 31.81 21.68 -59.67
CA TYR A 39 32.78 22.63 -59.04
C TYR A 39 32.93 22.86 -57.52
N GLN A 40 34.16 23.28 -57.20
CA GLN A 40 34.92 23.21 -55.94
C GLN A 40 34.94 24.53 -55.15
N GLN A 41 34.86 24.40 -53.81
CA GLN A 41 35.57 25.09 -52.70
C GLN A 41 35.87 26.64 -52.68
N PRO A 42 36.66 27.21 -51.72
CA PRO A 42 36.19 28.01 -50.56
C PRO A 42 36.97 29.35 -50.38
N TYR A 43 37.06 29.89 -49.15
CA TYR A 43 37.69 31.17 -48.68
C TYR A 43 36.76 32.40 -48.78
N GLY A 44 36.57 33.30 -47.80
CA GLY A 44 37.32 33.64 -46.59
C GLY A 44 38.03 34.99 -46.78
N GLN A 45 37.44 36.12 -46.36
CA GLN A 45 38.17 37.37 -46.01
C GLN A 45 37.29 38.38 -45.22
N PRO A 46 37.88 39.22 -44.33
CA PRO A 46 37.18 40.14 -43.42
C PRO A 46 37.13 41.61 -43.91
N GLY A 47 36.05 42.34 -43.57
CA GLY A 47 35.81 43.74 -43.96
C GLY A 47 35.60 44.70 -42.77
N TYR A 48 36.15 45.90 -42.92
CA TYR A 48 36.45 46.98 -41.96
C TYR A 48 35.26 47.69 -41.27
N PRO A 49 35.48 48.40 -40.13
CA PRO A 49 34.44 49.11 -39.38
C PRO A 49 34.13 50.51 -39.93
N GLN A 50 32.86 50.90 -39.93
CA GLN A 50 32.41 52.30 -40.13
C GLN A 50 31.71 52.84 -38.86
N PRO A 51 31.95 54.11 -38.47
CA PRO A 51 31.27 54.78 -37.36
C PRO A 51 30.08 55.63 -37.84
N GLY A 52 28.93 55.55 -37.13
CA GLY A 52 27.72 56.33 -37.45
C GLY A 52 26.82 56.60 -36.24
N TYR A 53 26.61 57.89 -35.98
CA TYR A 53 25.85 58.63 -34.95
C TYR A 53 24.55 58.03 -34.35
N PRO A 54 24.21 58.39 -33.09
CA PRO A 54 22.95 57.99 -32.45
C PRO A 54 21.79 58.96 -32.78
N PRO A 55 20.58 58.47 -33.07
CA PRO A 55 19.36 59.28 -32.99
C PRO A 55 18.68 59.13 -31.63
N GLN A 56 18.53 60.25 -30.92
CA GLN A 56 17.59 60.38 -29.81
C GLN A 56 16.15 60.24 -30.32
N GLY A 57 15.43 59.25 -29.81
CA GLY A 57 13.99 59.07 -30.05
C GLY A 57 13.21 59.30 -28.76
N TYR A 58 12.45 60.39 -28.71
CA TYR A 58 11.46 60.68 -27.66
C TYR A 58 10.26 59.72 -27.81
N GLY A 59 10.05 58.85 -26.82
CA GLY A 59 8.91 57.94 -26.74
C GLY A 59 8.04 58.23 -25.51
N TYR A 60 6.77 58.51 -25.74
CA TYR A 60 5.73 58.76 -24.74
C TYR A 60 5.53 57.57 -23.78
N PRO A 61 5.21 57.78 -22.49
CA PRO A 61 4.89 56.69 -21.57
C PRO A 61 3.51 56.07 -21.90
N GLN A 62 3.48 54.77 -22.21
CA GLN A 62 2.24 53.99 -22.28
C GLN A 62 1.66 53.78 -20.86
N PRO A 63 0.35 53.99 -20.64
CA PRO A 63 -0.31 53.67 -19.38
C PRO A 63 -0.30 52.14 -19.13
N GLY A 64 0.12 51.77 -17.92
CA GLY A 64 0.33 50.39 -17.51
C GLY A 64 -0.91 49.50 -17.66
N GLN A 65 -0.72 48.37 -18.36
CA GLN A 65 -1.57 47.21 -18.20
C GLN A 65 -1.08 46.48 -16.94
N ALA A 66 -1.85 46.59 -15.86
CA ALA A 66 -1.67 45.76 -14.68
C ALA A 66 -1.80 44.29 -15.11
N PRO A 67 -0.79 43.43 -14.87
CA PRO A 67 -0.96 42.01 -15.06
C PRO A 67 -2.04 41.55 -14.09
N TYR A 68 -3.19 41.13 -14.61
CA TYR A 68 -4.18 40.40 -13.82
C TYR A 68 -3.47 39.19 -13.23
N GLY A 69 -3.14 39.27 -11.95
CA GLY A 69 -2.59 38.17 -11.18
C GLY A 69 -3.62 37.04 -11.21
N GLN A 70 -3.35 36.01 -12.02
CA GLN A 70 -3.97 34.72 -11.77
C GLN A 70 -3.68 34.35 -10.31
N PRO A 71 -4.66 33.85 -9.54
CA PRO A 71 -4.37 33.23 -8.26
C PRO A 71 -3.46 32.04 -8.56
N GLY A 72 -2.15 32.26 -8.39
CA GLY A 72 -1.17 31.22 -8.51
C GLY A 72 -1.49 30.20 -7.44
N TYR A 73 -1.96 29.02 -7.86
CA TYR A 73 -1.70 27.81 -7.11
C TYR A 73 -0.18 27.67 -7.05
N GLY A 74 0.44 28.33 -6.07
CA GLY A 74 1.87 28.24 -5.82
C GLY A 74 2.21 26.76 -5.65
N ALA A 75 3.23 26.30 -6.35
CA ALA A 75 3.77 24.96 -6.12
C ALA A 75 3.98 24.77 -4.61
N PRO A 76 3.58 23.63 -4.03
CA PRO A 76 3.70 23.40 -2.59
C PRO A 76 5.10 23.78 -2.12
N SER A 77 5.17 24.60 -1.08
CA SER A 77 6.43 24.97 -0.46
C SER A 77 7.19 23.69 -0.09
N ALA A 78 8.53 23.72 -0.04
CA ALA A 78 9.30 22.53 0.34
C ALA A 78 8.88 21.96 1.72
N ALA A 79 8.30 22.79 2.59
CA ALA A 79 7.74 22.41 3.90
C ALA A 79 6.40 21.66 3.82
N ASP A 80 5.68 21.74 2.68
CA ASP A 80 4.41 21.05 2.46
C ASP A 80 4.55 19.70 1.76
N ARG A 81 5.77 19.29 1.40
CA ARG A 81 6.01 18.02 0.72
C ARG A 81 6.11 16.88 1.72
N LEU A 82 5.55 15.74 1.33
CA LEU A 82 5.60 14.48 2.07
C LEU A 82 7.06 14.02 2.23
N THR A 83 7.43 13.65 3.45
CA THR A 83 8.72 13.05 3.78
C THR A 83 8.57 11.65 4.37
N ILE A 84 9.66 10.88 4.39
CA ILE A 84 9.65 9.56 5.03
C ILE A 84 9.46 9.68 6.54
N ASP A 85 10.08 10.68 7.17
CA ASP A 85 9.96 10.94 8.60
C ASP A 85 8.52 11.21 9.00
N ASP A 86 7.78 11.92 8.13
CA ASP A 86 6.36 12.16 8.34
C ASP A 86 5.53 10.87 8.40
N VAL A 87 5.81 9.90 7.52
CA VAL A 87 5.11 8.62 7.49
C VAL A 87 5.49 7.77 8.70
N VAL A 88 6.79 7.73 9.04
CA VAL A 88 7.30 6.96 10.20
C VAL A 88 6.69 7.47 11.51
N VAL A 89 6.72 8.78 11.74
CA VAL A 89 6.17 9.38 12.97
C VAL A 89 4.67 9.10 13.10
N ARG A 90 3.90 9.26 12.02
CA ARG A 90 2.45 9.01 12.07
C ARG A 90 2.10 7.54 12.21
N SER A 91 2.87 6.64 11.60
CA SER A 91 2.72 5.20 11.80
C SER A 91 3.03 4.81 13.24
N ALA A 92 4.08 5.39 13.84
CA ALA A 92 4.39 5.15 15.25
C ALA A 92 3.28 5.67 16.18
N ILE A 93 2.70 6.83 15.87
CA ILE A 93 1.57 7.38 16.61
C ILE A 93 0.33 6.49 16.51
N THR A 94 -0.03 6.01 15.32
CA THR A 94 -1.21 5.15 15.13
C THR A 94 -1.02 3.78 15.77
N ILE A 95 0.14 3.15 15.59
CA ILE A 95 0.48 1.88 16.27
C ILE A 95 0.49 2.08 17.79
N GLY A 96 1.07 3.19 18.28
CA GLY A 96 1.03 3.56 19.69
C GLY A 96 -0.41 3.64 20.21
N MET A 97 -1.31 4.25 19.44
CA MET A 97 -2.73 4.32 19.79
C MET A 97 -3.41 2.94 19.84
N VAL A 98 -3.11 2.06 18.88
CA VAL A 98 -3.57 0.65 18.91
C VAL A 98 -3.11 -0.03 20.19
N ILE A 99 -1.83 0.09 20.55
CA ILE A 99 -1.27 -0.54 21.75
C ILE A 99 -1.90 0.03 23.03
N LEU A 100 -2.10 1.34 23.09
CA LEU A 100 -2.69 2.04 24.24
C LEU A 100 -4.07 1.51 24.60
N THR A 101 -4.88 1.10 23.62
CA THR A 101 -6.21 0.51 23.87
C THR A 101 -6.21 -1.01 23.90
N ALA A 102 -5.29 -1.66 23.17
CA ALA A 102 -5.17 -3.11 23.15
C ALA A 102 -4.71 -3.70 24.48
N VAL A 103 -3.69 -3.11 25.12
CA VAL A 103 -3.12 -3.64 26.38
C VAL A 103 -4.17 -3.66 27.50
N PRO A 104 -4.90 -2.57 27.82
CA PRO A 104 -5.94 -2.62 28.84
C PRO A 104 -7.05 -3.61 28.49
N THR A 105 -7.48 -3.66 27.22
CA THR A 105 -8.56 -4.57 26.80
C THR A 105 -8.14 -6.03 26.92
N TYR A 106 -6.90 -6.35 26.57
CA TYR A 106 -6.30 -7.66 26.78
C TYR A 106 -6.30 -8.04 28.26
N LEU A 107 -5.78 -7.16 29.13
CA LEU A 107 -5.71 -7.42 30.58
C LEU A 107 -7.09 -7.65 31.21
N ILE A 108 -8.08 -6.83 30.83
CA ILE A 108 -9.47 -7.01 31.27
C ILE A 108 -10.01 -8.37 30.80
N THR A 109 -9.72 -8.75 29.56
CA THR A 109 -10.20 -10.01 28.98
C THR A 109 -9.61 -11.22 29.70
N VAL A 110 -8.28 -11.28 29.87
CA VAL A 110 -7.62 -12.42 30.54
C VAL A 110 -7.91 -12.50 32.04
N ALA A 111 -8.37 -11.41 32.66
CA ALA A 111 -8.90 -11.41 34.02
C ALA A 111 -10.32 -12.05 34.12
N GLY A 112 -10.88 -12.53 33.01
CA GLY A 112 -12.21 -13.15 32.97
C GLY A 112 -13.36 -12.15 33.06
N ASN A 113 -13.09 -10.85 32.87
CA ASN A 113 -14.12 -9.82 32.96
C ASN A 113 -14.91 -9.74 31.63
N PRO A 114 -16.25 -9.87 31.65
CA PRO A 114 -17.07 -9.82 30.44
C PRO A 114 -16.98 -8.49 29.67
N LEU A 115 -16.55 -7.40 30.33
CA LEU A 115 -16.26 -6.13 29.67
C LEU A 115 -15.23 -6.26 28.54
N GLY A 116 -14.27 -7.18 28.65
CA GLY A 116 -13.24 -7.40 27.63
C GLY A 116 -13.85 -7.77 26.28
N MET A 117 -14.83 -8.69 26.27
CA MET A 117 -15.55 -9.07 25.06
C MET A 117 -16.44 -7.93 24.54
N GLY A 118 -17.09 -7.17 25.43
CA GLY A 118 -17.87 -6.00 25.04
C GLY A 118 -17.03 -4.94 24.32
N LEU A 119 -15.85 -4.62 24.87
CA LEU A 119 -14.89 -3.72 24.25
C LEU A 119 -14.39 -4.25 22.91
N ALA A 120 -14.13 -5.56 22.80
CA ALA A 120 -13.70 -6.19 21.56
C ALA A 120 -14.75 -6.03 20.44
N ILE A 121 -16.03 -6.22 20.76
CA ILE A 121 -17.14 -6.09 19.80
C ILE A 121 -17.31 -4.64 19.37
N ILE A 122 -17.30 -3.69 20.31
CA ILE A 122 -17.36 -2.25 20.01
C ILE A 122 -16.18 -1.85 19.13
N GLY A 123 -14.98 -2.33 19.47
CA GLY A 123 -13.77 -2.15 18.68
C GLY A 123 -13.91 -2.71 17.26
N ALA A 124 -14.39 -3.95 17.12
CA ALA A 124 -14.50 -4.63 15.83
C ALA A 124 -15.46 -3.89 14.89
N ILE A 125 -16.66 -3.57 15.38
CA ILE A 125 -17.69 -2.89 14.60
C ILE A 125 -17.25 -1.46 14.29
N GLY A 126 -16.75 -0.74 15.29
CA GLY A 126 -16.31 0.64 15.14
C GLY A 126 -15.12 0.76 14.17
N ALA A 127 -14.11 -0.10 14.31
CA ALA A 127 -12.97 -0.14 13.41
C ALA A 127 -13.39 -0.53 11.99
N LEU A 128 -14.27 -1.52 11.81
CA LEU A 128 -14.76 -1.89 10.48
C LEU A 128 -15.46 -0.71 9.78
N ILE A 129 -16.39 -0.04 10.47
CA ILE A 129 -17.13 1.10 9.91
C ILE A 129 -16.16 2.25 9.57
N LEU A 130 -15.32 2.66 10.52
CA LEU A 130 -14.38 3.76 10.29
C LEU A 130 -13.34 3.40 9.23
N GLY A 131 -12.86 2.17 9.21
CA GLY A 131 -11.90 1.69 8.21
C GLY A 131 -12.48 1.76 6.80
N LEU A 132 -13.74 1.35 6.61
CA LEU A 132 -14.44 1.50 5.35
C LEU A 132 -14.64 2.98 4.97
N VAL A 133 -15.03 3.83 5.92
CA VAL A 133 -15.19 5.27 5.68
C VAL A 133 -13.87 5.92 5.28
N ILE A 134 -12.78 5.66 6.00
CA ILE A 134 -11.45 6.20 5.71
C ILE A 134 -10.96 5.70 4.35
N GLY A 135 -11.13 4.40 4.07
CA GLY A 135 -10.74 3.76 2.81
C GLY A 135 -11.46 4.34 1.60
N PHE A 136 -12.79 4.43 1.64
CA PHE A 136 -13.58 4.96 0.52
C PHE A 136 -13.44 6.47 0.35
N ARG A 137 -13.28 7.22 1.45
CA ARG A 137 -13.11 8.69 1.38
C ARG A 137 -11.67 9.13 1.16
N GLN A 138 -10.71 8.21 1.20
CA GLN A 138 -9.27 8.53 1.17
C GLN A 138 -8.93 9.66 2.17
N SER A 139 -9.48 9.55 3.39
CA SER A 139 -9.42 10.63 4.37
C SER A 139 -8.00 10.82 4.90
N THR A 140 -7.54 12.07 4.95
CA THR A 140 -6.27 12.47 5.59
C THR A 140 -6.49 13.09 6.96
N ASN A 141 -7.68 12.93 7.56
CA ASN A 141 -8.00 13.54 8.85
C ASN A 141 -7.37 12.74 10.00
N PRO A 142 -6.45 13.33 10.80
CA PRO A 142 -5.76 12.64 11.87
C PRO A 142 -6.71 12.11 12.95
N ALA A 143 -7.76 12.87 13.30
CA ALA A 143 -8.68 12.48 14.35
C ALA A 143 -9.44 11.20 13.98
N LEU A 144 -9.91 11.08 12.72
CA LEU A 144 -10.60 9.87 12.25
C LEU A 144 -9.68 8.65 12.30
N ILE A 145 -8.42 8.80 11.89
CA ILE A 145 -7.43 7.72 11.85
C ILE A 145 -7.05 7.28 13.28
N LEU A 146 -6.92 8.22 14.21
CA LEU A 146 -6.62 7.93 15.61
C LEU A 146 -7.79 7.24 16.32
N VAL A 147 -9.03 7.68 16.05
CA VAL A 147 -10.23 7.00 16.59
C VAL A 147 -10.34 5.59 16.01
N TYR A 148 -10.07 5.41 14.72
CA TYR A 148 -9.98 4.08 14.12
C TYR A 148 -8.92 3.21 14.82
N ALA A 149 -7.69 3.72 14.99
CA ALA A 149 -6.61 2.99 15.64
C ALA A 149 -6.96 2.61 17.09
N ALA A 150 -7.63 3.50 17.82
CA ALA A 150 -8.12 3.21 19.16
C ALA A 150 -9.13 2.05 19.17
N LEU A 151 -10.12 2.06 18.27
CA LEU A 151 -11.13 1.02 18.15
C LEU A 151 -10.52 -0.31 17.69
N GLU A 152 -9.58 -0.25 16.75
CA GLU A 152 -8.83 -1.40 16.28
C GLU A 152 -8.03 -2.04 17.43
N GLY A 153 -7.40 -1.24 18.28
CA GLY A 153 -6.73 -1.76 19.48
C GLY A 153 -7.69 -2.43 20.47
N LEU A 154 -8.89 -1.90 20.70
CA LEU A 154 -9.91 -2.59 21.52
C LEU A 154 -10.23 -3.99 20.95
N PHE A 155 -10.45 -4.08 19.63
CA PHE A 155 -10.72 -5.35 18.96
C PHE A 155 -9.56 -6.33 19.12
N VAL A 156 -8.35 -5.90 18.78
CA VAL A 156 -7.15 -6.74 18.78
C VAL A 156 -6.81 -7.21 20.20
N GLY A 157 -6.90 -6.32 21.20
CA GLY A 157 -6.65 -6.66 22.59
C GLY A 157 -7.62 -7.72 23.12
N GLY A 158 -8.91 -7.55 22.84
CA GLY A 158 -9.93 -8.52 23.22
C GLY A 158 -9.80 -9.86 22.49
N LEU A 159 -9.58 -9.84 21.18
CA LEU A 159 -9.35 -11.06 20.39
C LEU A 159 -8.12 -11.82 20.90
N SER A 160 -7.04 -11.10 21.22
CA SER A 160 -5.83 -11.69 21.78
C SER A 160 -6.09 -12.36 23.14
N GLY A 161 -6.84 -11.71 24.02
CA GLY A 161 -7.21 -12.27 25.32
C GLY A 161 -8.10 -13.51 25.19
N ILE A 162 -9.05 -13.51 24.24
CA ILE A 162 -9.92 -14.67 23.96
C ILE A 162 -9.11 -15.87 23.46
N LEU A 163 -8.17 -15.66 22.52
CA LEU A 163 -7.30 -16.72 22.02
C LEU A 163 -6.34 -17.25 23.10
N GLU A 164 -5.82 -16.37 23.95
CA GLU A 164 -4.94 -16.76 25.06
C GLU A 164 -5.71 -17.60 26.09
N LEU A 165 -6.92 -17.19 26.47
CA LEU A 165 -7.78 -17.94 27.39
C LEU A 165 -8.17 -19.31 26.82
N SER A 166 -8.55 -19.37 25.53
CA SER A 166 -8.92 -20.64 24.90
C SER A 166 -7.73 -21.60 24.80
N LEU A 167 -6.52 -21.09 24.53
CA LEU A 167 -5.29 -21.87 24.51
C LEU A 167 -4.89 -22.35 25.92
N ALA A 168 -5.00 -21.48 26.93
CA ALA A 168 -4.73 -21.85 28.31
C ALA A 168 -5.67 -22.96 28.79
N ALA A 169 -6.95 -22.89 28.40
CA ALA A 169 -7.94 -23.91 28.72
C ALA A 169 -7.68 -25.26 28.03
N SER A 170 -7.21 -25.29 26.78
CA SER A 170 -6.97 -26.53 26.04
C SER A 170 -5.59 -27.16 26.29
N SER A 171 -4.56 -26.34 26.49
CA SER A 171 -3.15 -26.79 26.52
C SER A 171 -2.43 -26.56 27.85
N GLY A 172 -3.07 -25.92 28.84
CA GLY A 172 -2.43 -25.56 30.10
C GLY A 172 -1.33 -24.50 29.97
N SER A 173 -1.28 -23.77 28.85
CA SER A 173 -0.26 -22.75 28.59
C SER A 173 -0.34 -21.57 29.55
N ALA A 174 0.82 -21.04 29.95
CA ALA A 174 0.90 -19.81 30.74
C ALA A 174 0.29 -18.62 29.98
N ILE A 175 -0.55 -17.83 30.69
CA ILE A 175 -1.17 -16.60 30.19
C ILE A 175 -0.08 -15.60 29.79
N GLY A 176 -0.18 -15.08 28.57
CA GLY A 176 0.71 -14.08 27.96
C GLY A 176 1.74 -14.68 27.02
N SER A 177 1.91 -16.00 27.01
CA SER A 177 2.90 -16.66 26.14
C SER A 177 2.55 -16.52 24.66
N LEU A 178 1.27 -16.56 24.30
CA LEU A 178 0.83 -16.46 22.91
C LEU A 178 0.99 -15.02 22.38
N VAL A 179 0.53 -14.02 23.14
CA VAL A 179 0.67 -12.61 22.74
C VAL A 179 2.13 -12.20 22.58
N THR A 180 3.00 -12.56 23.53
CA THR A 180 4.43 -12.19 23.44
C THR A 180 5.09 -12.77 22.19
N GLN A 181 4.82 -14.05 21.88
CA GLN A 181 5.34 -14.69 20.65
C GLN A 181 4.82 -13.99 19.40
N ALA A 182 3.53 -13.67 19.36
CA ALA A 182 2.92 -13.00 18.21
C ALA A 182 3.48 -11.60 17.96
N VAL A 183 3.72 -10.81 19.02
CA VAL A 183 4.34 -9.48 18.91
C VAL A 183 5.74 -9.60 18.32
N PHE A 184 6.60 -10.48 18.87
CA PHE A 184 7.95 -10.66 18.33
C PHE A 184 7.94 -11.17 16.89
N ALA A 185 7.10 -12.15 16.57
CA ALA A 185 6.97 -12.67 15.21
C ALA A 185 6.49 -11.59 14.24
N THR A 186 5.58 -10.70 14.65
CA THR A 186 5.12 -9.58 13.82
C THR A 186 6.24 -8.58 13.58
N LEU A 187 6.98 -8.19 14.61
CA LEU A 187 8.11 -7.25 14.49
C LEU A 187 9.22 -7.81 13.60
N ILE A 188 9.59 -9.08 13.80
CA ILE A 188 10.59 -9.77 12.99
C ILE A 188 10.12 -9.88 11.54
N THR A 189 8.86 -10.24 11.30
CA THR A 189 8.31 -10.36 9.95
C THR A 189 8.26 -9.01 9.25
N ALA A 190 7.73 -7.98 9.91
CA ALA A 190 7.70 -6.62 9.35
C ALA A 190 9.11 -6.10 9.07
N GLY A 191 10.06 -6.33 9.98
CA GLY A 191 11.47 -5.98 9.79
C GLY A 191 12.13 -6.74 8.64
N ALA A 192 11.83 -8.03 8.49
CA ALA A 192 12.32 -8.84 7.37
C ALA A 192 11.76 -8.35 6.03
N VAL A 193 10.46 -8.06 5.96
CA VAL A 193 9.82 -7.50 4.76
C VAL A 193 10.43 -6.14 4.42
N LEU A 194 10.63 -5.27 5.41
CA LEU A 194 11.29 -3.98 5.24
C LEU A 194 12.72 -4.16 4.71
N ALA A 195 13.50 -5.09 5.26
CA ALA A 195 14.84 -5.38 4.81
C ALA A 195 14.85 -5.88 3.35
N VAL A 196 14.00 -6.84 3.02
CA VAL A 196 13.85 -7.37 1.65
C VAL A 196 13.52 -6.27 0.66
N TYR A 197 12.61 -5.36 1.04
CA TYR A 197 12.23 -4.22 0.23
C TYR A 197 13.37 -3.19 0.09
N ARG A 198 14.00 -2.80 1.21
CA ARG A 198 15.09 -1.82 1.25
C ARG A 198 16.33 -2.26 0.48
N PHE A 199 16.66 -3.55 0.53
CA PHE A 199 17.78 -4.14 -0.22
C PHE A 199 17.39 -4.48 -1.67
N ARG A 200 16.14 -4.22 -2.09
CA ARG A 200 15.61 -4.52 -3.42
C ARG A 200 15.83 -5.98 -3.84
N ILE A 201 15.82 -6.89 -2.86
CA ILE A 201 15.93 -8.34 -3.11
C ILE A 201 14.73 -8.80 -3.94
N ILE A 202 13.54 -8.29 -3.61
CA ILE A 202 12.30 -8.52 -4.35
C ILE A 202 11.81 -7.19 -4.93
N ARG A 203 11.45 -7.19 -6.22
CA ARG A 203 10.82 -6.02 -6.87
C ARG A 203 9.32 -6.18 -6.90
N VAL A 204 8.62 -5.26 -6.22
CA VAL A 204 7.16 -5.19 -6.22
C VAL A 204 6.68 -4.61 -7.55
N THR A 205 6.39 -5.48 -8.53
CA THR A 205 5.93 -5.05 -9.87
C THR A 205 4.43 -4.74 -9.91
N ASN A 206 3.94 -4.09 -10.97
CA ASN A 206 2.50 -3.85 -11.16
C ASN A 206 1.69 -5.16 -11.21
N THR A 207 2.26 -6.23 -11.74
CA THR A 207 1.62 -7.55 -11.76
C THR A 207 1.52 -8.12 -10.35
N PHE A 208 2.58 -7.99 -9.55
CA PHE A 208 2.58 -8.42 -8.14
C PHE A 208 1.46 -7.73 -7.36
N VAL A 209 1.36 -6.40 -7.46
CA VAL A 209 0.30 -5.61 -6.81
C VAL A 209 -1.07 -6.16 -7.19
N LYS A 210 -1.36 -6.30 -8.49
CA LYS A 210 -2.66 -6.79 -8.97
C LYS A 210 -3.01 -8.19 -8.44
N VAL A 211 -2.05 -9.12 -8.48
CA VAL A 211 -2.27 -10.50 -8.05
C VAL A 211 -2.49 -10.59 -6.54
N VAL A 212 -1.63 -9.95 -5.75
CA VAL A 212 -1.72 -9.97 -4.29
C VAL A 212 -2.97 -9.24 -3.81
N THR A 213 -3.31 -8.08 -4.40
CA THR A 213 -4.56 -7.38 -4.07
C THR A 213 -5.79 -8.22 -4.41
N ALA A 214 -5.82 -8.89 -5.56
CA ALA A 214 -6.92 -9.80 -5.88
C ALA A 214 -7.00 -10.98 -4.90
N ALA A 215 -5.87 -11.58 -4.53
CA ALA A 215 -5.82 -12.67 -3.56
C ALA A 215 -6.26 -12.24 -2.15
N ALA A 216 -5.82 -11.07 -1.69
CA ALA A 216 -6.21 -10.51 -0.40
C ALA A 216 -7.71 -10.17 -0.37
N LEU A 217 -8.26 -9.61 -1.44
CA LEU A 217 -9.71 -9.37 -1.56
C LEU A 217 -10.50 -10.69 -1.59
N GLY A 218 -10.02 -11.70 -2.31
CA GLY A 218 -10.63 -13.04 -2.30
C GLY A 218 -10.64 -13.66 -0.91
N LEU A 219 -9.52 -13.56 -0.18
CA LEU A 219 -9.44 -14.01 1.20
C LEU A 219 -10.39 -13.21 2.11
N LEU A 220 -10.43 -11.88 1.98
CA LEU A 220 -11.34 -11.03 2.76
C LEU A 220 -12.80 -11.46 2.58
N VAL A 221 -13.24 -11.67 1.33
CA VAL A 221 -14.60 -12.13 1.02
C VAL A 221 -14.85 -13.51 1.63
N LEU A 222 -13.89 -14.44 1.50
CA LEU A 222 -14.00 -15.77 2.09
C LEU A 222 -14.15 -15.71 3.62
N LEU A 223 -13.38 -14.83 4.28
CA LEU A 223 -13.46 -14.61 5.72
C LEU A 223 -14.78 -13.97 6.14
N LEU A 224 -15.34 -13.06 5.33
CA LEU A 224 -16.66 -12.49 5.57
C LEU A 224 -17.76 -13.55 5.43
N VAL A 225 -17.68 -14.43 4.43
CA VAL A 225 -18.62 -15.56 4.30
C VAL A 225 -18.52 -16.47 5.52
N ASN A 226 -17.31 -16.78 6.00
CA ASN A 226 -17.12 -17.55 7.22
C ASN A 226 -17.68 -16.85 8.46
N LEU A 227 -17.53 -15.53 8.56
CA LEU A 227 -18.10 -14.74 9.65
C LEU A 227 -19.63 -14.82 9.65
N VAL A 228 -20.27 -14.69 8.48
CA VAL A 228 -21.73 -14.85 8.35
C VAL A 228 -22.16 -16.27 8.69
N ALA A 229 -21.44 -17.29 8.21
CA ALA A 229 -21.71 -18.68 8.54
C ALA A 229 -21.61 -18.96 10.04
N ALA A 230 -20.64 -18.33 10.73
CA ALA A 230 -20.45 -18.46 12.18
C ALA A 230 -21.62 -17.92 13.03
N LEU A 231 -22.51 -17.10 12.43
CA LEU A 231 -23.73 -16.64 13.11
C LEU A 231 -24.81 -17.73 13.17
N PHE A 232 -24.75 -18.72 12.29
CA PHE A 232 -25.75 -19.79 12.19
C PHE A 232 -25.20 -21.15 12.64
N ILE A 233 -23.90 -21.37 12.50
CA ILE A 233 -23.24 -22.65 12.77
C ILE A 233 -22.04 -22.39 13.68
N PRO A 234 -21.92 -23.07 14.84
CA PRO A 234 -20.72 -22.99 15.68
C PRO A 234 -19.45 -23.31 14.88
N GLY A 235 -18.45 -22.42 14.93
CA GLY A 235 -17.21 -22.55 14.17
C GLY A 235 -17.30 -22.16 12.67
N GLY A 236 -18.48 -21.77 12.19
CA GLY A 236 -18.70 -21.33 10.81
C GLY A 236 -18.34 -22.40 9.79
N LEU A 237 -17.46 -22.07 8.84
CA LEU A 237 -16.96 -23.00 7.82
C LEU A 237 -15.66 -23.72 8.26
N GLY A 238 -15.26 -23.59 9.53
CA GLY A 238 -14.02 -24.18 10.05
C GLY A 238 -12.73 -23.50 9.57
N LEU A 239 -12.81 -22.41 8.81
CA LEU A 239 -11.63 -21.74 8.21
C LEU A 239 -10.73 -21.05 9.23
N ARG A 240 -11.23 -20.86 10.45
CA ARG A 240 -10.56 -20.12 11.53
C ARG A 240 -10.31 -20.97 12.77
N GLU A 241 -10.67 -22.24 12.71
CA GLU A 241 -10.59 -23.22 13.80
C GLU A 241 -9.21 -23.91 13.85
N PRO A 242 -8.82 -24.50 15.00
CA PRO A 242 -7.58 -25.26 15.13
C PRO A 242 -7.73 -26.60 14.43
N SER A 243 -7.57 -26.57 13.11
CA SER A 243 -7.68 -27.70 12.18
C SER A 243 -6.63 -27.56 11.08
N LEU A 244 -6.36 -28.64 10.34
CA LEU A 244 -5.45 -28.59 9.18
C LEU A 244 -5.91 -27.56 8.12
N LEU A 245 -7.22 -27.40 7.95
CA LEU A 245 -7.77 -26.39 7.04
C LEU A 245 -7.49 -24.97 7.56
N GLY A 246 -7.78 -24.72 8.84
CA GLY A 246 -7.49 -23.43 9.48
C GLY A 246 -6.01 -23.07 9.42
N LEU A 247 -5.12 -24.05 9.64
CA LEU A 247 -3.68 -23.88 9.51
C LEU A 247 -3.27 -23.44 8.11
N GLY A 248 -3.80 -24.10 7.07
CA GLY A 248 -3.54 -23.75 5.67
C GLY A 248 -4.02 -22.33 5.33
N ILE A 249 -5.23 -21.96 5.77
CA ILE A 249 -5.77 -20.61 5.56
C ILE A 249 -4.95 -19.56 6.29
N SER A 250 -4.54 -19.80 7.54
CA SER A 250 -3.70 -18.89 8.30
C SER A 250 -2.31 -18.71 7.67
N LEU A 251 -1.69 -19.76 7.13
CA LEU A 251 -0.42 -19.62 6.40
C LEU A 251 -0.56 -18.74 5.16
N ILE A 252 -1.63 -18.93 4.39
CA ILE A 252 -1.95 -18.09 3.24
C ILE A 252 -2.18 -16.64 3.69
N ALA A 253 -2.94 -16.44 4.76
CA ALA A 253 -3.27 -15.12 5.28
C ALA A 253 -2.04 -14.36 5.79
N VAL A 254 -1.15 -15.00 6.55
CA VAL A 254 0.12 -14.40 6.99
C VAL A 254 1.00 -14.01 5.79
N THR A 255 1.09 -14.90 4.80
CA THR A 255 1.88 -14.64 3.59
C THR A 255 1.30 -13.46 2.80
N LEU A 256 -0.02 -13.37 2.67
CA LEU A 256 -0.70 -12.26 2.00
C LEU A 256 -0.58 -10.95 2.77
N ALA A 257 -0.67 -10.98 4.10
CA ALA A 257 -0.48 -9.80 4.93
C ALA A 257 0.96 -9.26 4.81
N ALA A 258 1.97 -10.15 4.84
CA ALA A 258 3.36 -9.76 4.58
C ALA A 258 3.57 -9.23 3.15
N ALA A 259 2.90 -9.83 2.16
CA ALA A 259 2.95 -9.35 0.78
C ALA A 259 2.25 -7.99 0.59
N MET A 260 1.16 -7.73 1.31
CA MET A 260 0.52 -6.42 1.35
C MET A 260 1.44 -5.36 1.94
N LEU A 261 2.21 -5.69 2.99
CA LEU A 261 3.18 -4.76 3.55
C LEU A 261 4.24 -4.33 2.52
N MET A 262 4.66 -5.24 1.63
CA MET A 262 5.53 -4.88 0.50
C MET A 262 4.87 -3.90 -0.49
N ILE A 263 3.56 -4.05 -0.71
CA ILE A 263 2.78 -3.13 -1.57
C ILE A 263 2.67 -1.75 -0.91
N GLU A 264 2.43 -1.70 0.40
CA GLU A 264 2.37 -0.45 1.16
C GLU A 264 3.70 0.32 1.09
N PHE A 265 4.84 -0.38 1.26
CA PHE A 265 6.16 0.25 1.14
C PHE A 265 6.40 0.85 -0.25
N ARG A 266 5.97 0.13 -1.30
CA ARG A 266 5.99 0.67 -2.65
C ARG A 266 5.08 1.89 -2.81
N GLY A 267 3.87 1.85 -2.27
CA GLY A 267 2.94 2.98 -2.29
C GLY A 267 3.52 4.22 -1.62
N ILE A 268 4.26 4.05 -0.53
CA ILE A 268 4.96 5.15 0.17
C ILE A 268 6.07 5.73 -0.70
N GLU A 269 6.91 4.90 -1.31
CA GLU A 269 7.96 5.39 -2.22
C GLU A 269 7.36 6.13 -3.42
N ASP A 270 6.32 5.58 -4.03
CA ASP A 270 5.62 6.20 -5.15
C ASP A 270 5.03 7.57 -4.74
N ALA A 271 4.42 7.67 -3.55
CA ALA A 271 3.90 8.93 -2.99
C ALA A 271 4.98 9.98 -2.71
N LEU A 272 6.14 9.56 -2.20
CA LEU A 272 7.30 10.43 -1.97
C LEU A 272 7.87 10.94 -3.29
N ASN A 273 8.00 10.07 -4.29
CA ASN A 273 8.50 10.43 -5.63
C ASN A 273 7.56 11.40 -6.35
N MET A 274 6.25 11.27 -6.14
CA MET A 274 5.24 12.20 -6.65
C MET A 274 5.23 13.55 -5.91
N GLY A 275 5.93 13.67 -4.78
CA GLY A 275 5.96 14.89 -3.97
C GLY A 275 4.59 15.26 -3.41
N LEU A 276 3.79 14.26 -2.99
CA LEU A 276 2.45 14.50 -2.44
C LEU A 276 2.48 15.48 -1.26
N PRO A 277 1.37 16.20 -0.99
CA PRO A 277 1.27 17.05 0.19
C PRO A 277 1.45 16.26 1.51
N ARG A 278 2.06 16.90 2.51
CA ARG A 278 2.37 16.33 3.83
C ARG A 278 1.18 15.65 4.50
N LYS A 279 -0.04 16.16 4.34
CA LYS A 279 -1.27 15.58 4.91
C LYS A 279 -1.49 14.11 4.53
N PHE A 280 -1.02 13.65 3.37
CA PHE A 280 -1.15 12.26 2.93
C PHE A 280 -0.35 11.26 3.77
N SER A 281 0.63 11.72 4.54
CA SER A 281 1.35 10.85 5.50
C SER A 281 0.42 10.20 6.52
N TRP A 282 -0.70 10.83 6.88
CA TRP A 282 -1.71 10.22 7.74
C TRP A 282 -2.41 9.04 7.08
N GLN A 283 -2.78 9.19 5.80
CA GLN A 283 -3.42 8.12 5.05
C GLN A 283 -2.46 6.95 4.79
N LEU A 284 -1.18 7.23 4.51
CA LEU A 284 -0.14 6.20 4.37
C LEU A 284 0.11 5.47 5.70
N ALA A 285 0.18 6.21 6.81
CA ALA A 285 0.31 5.62 8.14
C ALA A 285 -0.91 4.75 8.50
N PHE A 286 -2.12 5.17 8.12
CA PHE A 286 -3.32 4.36 8.27
C PHE A 286 -3.20 3.02 7.53
N GLY A 287 -2.87 3.04 6.24
CA GLY A 287 -2.71 1.81 5.43
C GLY A 287 -1.65 0.85 6.01
N LEU A 288 -0.52 1.39 6.45
CA LEU A 288 0.51 0.62 7.17
C LEU A 288 -0.02 0.03 8.48
N THR A 289 -0.80 0.80 9.26
CA THR A 289 -1.35 0.34 10.54
C THR A 289 -2.32 -0.81 10.33
N VAL A 290 -3.28 -0.66 9.40
CA VAL A 290 -4.25 -1.71 9.07
C VAL A 290 -3.52 -3.00 8.66
N THR A 291 -2.52 -2.87 7.79
CA THR A 291 -1.76 -4.04 7.29
C THR A 291 -0.95 -4.69 8.39
N LEU A 292 -0.32 -3.90 9.27
CA LEU A 292 0.49 -4.42 10.37
C LEU A 292 -0.37 -5.09 11.45
N VAL A 293 -1.53 -4.53 11.77
CA VAL A 293 -2.51 -5.14 12.68
C VAL A 293 -3.08 -6.42 12.08
N TRP A 294 -3.41 -6.41 10.78
CA TRP A 294 -3.86 -7.62 10.10
C TRP A 294 -2.79 -8.71 10.15
N LEU A 295 -1.52 -8.38 9.88
CA LEU A 295 -0.40 -9.30 10.01
C LEU A 295 -0.31 -9.87 11.43
N TYR A 296 -0.44 -9.04 12.46
CA TYR A 296 -0.46 -9.48 13.86
C TYR A 296 -1.60 -10.47 14.14
N ILE A 297 -2.84 -10.17 13.72
CA ILE A 297 -4.01 -11.03 13.93
C ILE A 297 -3.80 -12.41 13.27
N GLU A 298 -3.21 -12.44 12.08
CA GLU A 298 -2.96 -13.70 11.38
C GLU A 298 -1.81 -14.49 12.01
N ILE A 299 -0.77 -13.82 12.52
CA ILE A 299 0.34 -14.46 13.22
C ILE A 299 -0.12 -15.04 14.56
N ILE A 300 -0.83 -14.27 15.39
CA ILE A 300 -1.33 -14.79 16.67
C ILE A 300 -2.27 -15.98 16.44
N ARG A 301 -3.12 -15.92 15.41
CA ARG A 301 -3.99 -17.04 15.05
C ARG A 301 -3.20 -18.25 14.55
N LEU A 302 -2.16 -18.05 13.73
CA LEU A 302 -1.32 -19.13 13.25
C LEU A 302 -0.65 -19.87 14.43
N ILE A 303 -0.04 -19.12 15.36
CA ILE A 303 0.59 -19.69 16.55
C ILE A 303 -0.45 -20.40 17.42
N TRP A 304 -1.61 -19.79 17.61
CA TRP A 304 -2.72 -20.40 18.35
C TRP A 304 -3.15 -21.74 17.74
N ILE A 305 -3.40 -21.80 16.43
CA ILE A 305 -3.78 -23.04 15.72
C ILE A 305 -2.70 -24.11 15.88
N ILE A 306 -1.44 -23.76 15.64
CA ILE A 306 -0.31 -24.69 15.77
C ILE A 306 -0.28 -25.25 17.20
N ARG A 307 -0.31 -24.38 18.20
CA ARG A 307 -0.20 -24.81 19.60
C ARG A 307 -1.39 -25.65 20.05
N SER A 308 -2.61 -25.30 19.63
CA SER A 308 -3.80 -26.09 19.94
C SER A 308 -3.79 -27.47 19.26
N LEU A 309 -3.24 -27.58 18.04
CA LEU A 309 -3.17 -28.86 17.32
C LEU A 309 -2.12 -29.82 17.88
N PHE A 310 -1.01 -29.29 18.42
CA PHE A 310 0.09 -30.11 18.93
C PHE A 310 0.10 -30.22 20.46
N SER A 311 -0.95 -29.75 21.14
CA SER A 311 -1.16 -29.93 22.58
C SER A 311 -2.03 -31.13 22.95
N GLU A 312 -2.65 -31.79 21.95
CA GLU A 312 -3.31 -33.11 22.11
C GLU A 312 -2.31 -34.26 21.91
#